data_AF-A0A1H8XP38-F1
#
_entry.id   AF-A0A1H8XP38-F1
#
_cell.length_a   1.000
_cell.length_b   1.000
_cell.length_c   1.000
_cell.angle_alpha   90.00
_cell.angle_beta   90.00
_cell.angle_gamma   90.00
#
_symmetry.space_group_name_H-M   'P 1'
#
loop_
_entity.id
_entity.type
_entity.pdbx_description
1 polymer ?
#
loop_
_entity_poly.entity_id
_entity_poly.type
_entity_poly.pdbx_seq_one_letter_code
_entity_poly.pdbx_strand_id
1 'polypeptide(L)'
;MTLSRQGFIDQFAISFGVHCLRRWPKQRTAAPTHLTTCLHEWIGANGGSMAIAAADFARIAAPVIEAMHRTTAKGERPGWEALAGALYDALDQAGVDITLKPFRTATPAGQYPAVVKGDD
;
A
#
# COMPACT_ATOMS: atom_id res chain seq x y z
N MET A 1 -0.41 14.53 -7.01
CA MET A 1 0.73 14.05 -7.80
C MET A 1 0.67 12.54 -7.82
N THR A 2 0.59 11.93 -9.00
CA THR A 2 0.69 10.47 -9.17
C THR A 2 2.10 10.04 -8.82
N LEU A 3 2.23 8.95 -8.08
CA LEU A 3 3.52 8.35 -7.74
C LEU A 3 4.16 7.76 -8.99
N SER A 4 5.47 7.93 -9.13
CA SER A 4 6.26 7.11 -10.04
C SER A 4 6.38 5.69 -9.49
N ARG A 5 6.75 4.74 -10.34
CA ARG A 5 7.07 3.36 -9.95
C ARG A 5 8.04 3.29 -8.78
N GLN A 6 9.15 4.03 -8.85
CA GLN A 6 10.15 4.03 -7.78
C GLN A 6 9.59 4.65 -6.50
N GLY A 7 8.86 5.77 -6.60
CA GLY A 7 8.21 6.38 -5.44
C GLY A 7 7.19 5.46 -4.77
N PHE A 8 6.48 4.63 -5.54
CA PHE A 8 5.59 3.60 -5.00
C PHE A 8 6.36 2.50 -4.25
N ILE A 9 7.46 2.01 -4.83
CA ILE A 9 8.32 0.99 -4.20
C ILE A 9 8.87 1.53 -2.88
N ASP A 10 9.48 2.71 -2.90
CA ASP A 10 10.10 3.34 -1.73
C ASP A 10 9.07 3.57 -0.61
N GLN A 11 7.84 3.95 -0.98
CA GLN A 11 6.77 4.22 -0.02
C GLN A 11 6.19 2.94 0.61
N PHE A 12 5.96 1.88 -0.16
CA PHE A 12 5.09 0.77 0.26
C PHE A 12 5.78 -0.59 0.39
N ALA A 13 6.92 -0.84 -0.26
CA ALA A 13 7.54 -2.16 -0.28
C ALA A 13 7.85 -2.70 1.13
N ILE A 14 8.42 -1.88 2.00
CA ILE A 14 8.74 -2.28 3.38
C ILE A 14 7.48 -2.71 4.12
N SER A 15 6.41 -1.91 4.04
CA SER A 15 5.13 -2.20 4.67
C SER A 15 4.52 -3.50 4.15
N PHE A 16 4.59 -3.74 2.84
CA PHE A 16 4.13 -5.01 2.26
C PHE A 16 4.93 -6.21 2.77
N GLY A 17 6.25 -6.09 2.88
CA GLY A 17 7.07 -7.17 3.42
C GLY A 17 6.79 -7.46 4.89
N VAL A 18 6.68 -6.41 5.70
CA VAL A 18 6.46 -6.51 7.16
C VAL A 18 5.05 -6.96 7.52
N HIS A 19 4.03 -6.56 6.76
CA HIS A 19 2.65 -6.83 7.14
C HIS A 19 1.96 -7.90 6.28
N CYS A 20 2.17 -7.87 4.96
CA CYS A 20 1.45 -8.74 4.04
C CYS A 20 2.24 -10.02 3.74
N LEU A 21 3.49 -9.92 3.30
CA LEU A 21 4.30 -11.08 2.95
C LEU A 21 4.68 -11.95 4.15
N ARG A 22 4.56 -11.46 5.40
CA ARG A 22 4.66 -12.33 6.58
C ARG A 22 3.65 -13.49 6.55
N ARG A 23 2.47 -13.25 5.94
CA ARG A 23 1.38 -14.22 5.78
C ARG A 23 1.54 -15.08 4.51
N TRP A 24 2.63 -14.95 3.78
CA TRP A 24 2.93 -15.80 2.62
C TRP A 24 3.06 -17.26 3.04
N PRO A 25 2.37 -18.20 2.37
CA PRO A 25 2.36 -19.60 2.75
C PRO A 25 3.73 -20.25 2.45
N LYS A 26 4.17 -21.12 3.37
CA LYS A 26 5.37 -21.96 3.14
C LYS A 26 5.09 -23.14 2.21
N GLN A 27 3.83 -23.54 2.09
CA GLN A 27 3.38 -24.66 1.27
C GLN A 27 2.81 -24.14 -0.06
N ARG A 28 3.06 -24.86 -1.16
CA ARG A 28 2.63 -24.47 -2.51
C ARG A 28 1.26 -25.04 -2.88
N THR A 29 0.30 -25.00 -1.97
CA THR A 29 -1.05 -25.54 -2.20
C THR A 29 -1.89 -24.63 -3.09
N ALA A 30 -2.02 -23.35 -2.70
CA ALA A 30 -2.75 -22.34 -3.46
C ALA A 30 -2.07 -20.97 -3.33
N ALA A 31 -2.22 -20.13 -4.36
CA ALA A 31 -1.73 -18.77 -4.30
C ALA A 31 -2.48 -17.97 -3.21
N PRO A 32 -1.78 -17.17 -2.40
CA PRO A 32 -2.40 -16.46 -1.28
C PRO A 32 -3.09 -15.16 -1.73
N THR A 33 -4.11 -15.26 -2.58
CA THR A 33 -4.81 -14.09 -3.16
C THR A 33 -5.52 -13.23 -2.11
N HIS A 34 -5.81 -13.75 -0.93
CA HIS A 34 -6.28 -12.98 0.23
C HIS A 34 -5.32 -11.85 0.65
N LEU A 35 -4.05 -11.90 0.22
CA LEU A 35 -3.09 -10.81 0.47
C LEU A 35 -3.43 -9.54 -0.29
N THR A 36 -4.25 -9.59 -1.35
CA THR A 36 -4.74 -8.40 -2.05
C THR A 36 -5.43 -7.41 -1.11
N THR A 37 -6.26 -7.91 -0.20
CA THR A 37 -6.91 -7.09 0.84
C THR A 37 -5.87 -6.40 1.74
N CYS A 38 -4.86 -7.14 2.19
CA CYS A 38 -3.79 -6.59 3.01
C CYS A 38 -3.03 -5.47 2.27
N LEU A 39 -2.69 -5.68 1.00
CA LEU A 39 -1.98 -4.69 0.20
C LEU A 39 -2.81 -3.41 0.04
N HIS A 40 -4.09 -3.53 -0.30
CA HIS A 40 -5.00 -2.40 -0.44
C HIS A 40 -5.14 -1.59 0.86
N GLU A 41 -5.36 -2.28 1.99
CA GLU A 41 -5.47 -1.66 3.31
C GLU A 41 -4.19 -0.91 3.69
N TRP A 42 -3.02 -1.51 3.47
CA TRP A 42 -1.74 -0.89 3.83
C TRP A 42 -1.31 0.23 2.89
N ILE A 43 -1.75 0.24 1.63
CA ILE A 43 -1.63 1.42 0.77
C ILE A 43 -2.39 2.58 1.42
N GLY A 44 -3.66 2.37 1.79
CA GLY A 44 -4.49 3.39 2.44
C GLY A 44 -3.94 3.88 3.78
N ALA A 45 -3.44 2.96 4.62
CA ALA A 45 -2.87 3.25 5.93
C ALA A 45 -1.56 4.05 5.84
N ASN A 46 -0.75 3.82 4.80
CA ASN A 46 0.50 4.56 4.55
C ASN A 46 0.31 5.80 3.66
N GLY A 47 -0.89 6.38 3.67
CA GLY A 47 -1.19 7.63 2.98
C GLY A 47 -1.40 7.52 1.48
N GLY A 48 -1.39 6.32 0.91
CA GLY A 48 -1.78 6.10 -0.49
C GLY A 48 -3.28 6.31 -0.72
N SER A 49 -3.61 6.69 -1.95
CA SER A 49 -4.98 6.84 -2.43
C SER A 49 -5.08 6.40 -3.89
N MET A 50 -6.11 5.63 -4.20
CA MET A 50 -6.41 5.11 -5.53
C MET A 50 -7.91 5.31 -5.78
N ALA A 51 -8.29 5.65 -7.02
CA ALA A 51 -9.68 5.88 -7.39
C ALA A 51 -10.41 4.59 -7.83
N ILE A 52 -10.18 3.48 -7.12
CA ILE A 52 -10.77 2.17 -7.41
C ILE A 52 -11.27 1.50 -6.13
N ALA A 53 -12.26 0.62 -6.26
CA ALA A 53 -12.74 -0.17 -5.13
C ALA A 53 -11.75 -1.29 -4.78
N ALA A 54 -11.79 -1.77 -3.53
CA ALA A 54 -10.96 -2.87 -3.07
C ALA A 54 -11.15 -4.16 -3.90
N ALA A 55 -12.37 -4.40 -4.41
CA ALA A 55 -12.66 -5.56 -5.26
C ALA A 55 -11.96 -5.46 -6.64
N ASP A 56 -11.91 -4.27 -7.23
CA ASP A 56 -11.22 -4.04 -8.50
C ASP A 56 -9.71 -4.11 -8.32
N PHE A 57 -9.20 -3.55 -7.22
CA PHE A 57 -7.81 -3.71 -6.81
C PHE A 57 -7.45 -5.21 -6.70
N ALA A 58 -8.29 -6.00 -6.03
CA ALA A 58 -8.04 -7.43 -5.87
C ALA A 58 -8.01 -8.17 -7.22
N ARG A 59 -8.85 -7.79 -8.18
CA ARG A 59 -8.83 -8.35 -9.54
C ARG A 59 -7.53 -8.05 -10.28
N ILE A 60 -6.97 -6.85 -10.10
CA ILE A 60 -5.69 -6.44 -10.72
C ILE A 60 -4.49 -7.10 -10.01
N ALA A 61 -4.52 -7.18 -8.68
CA ALA A 61 -3.40 -7.65 -7.87
C ALA A 61 -3.31 -9.18 -7.73
N ALA A 62 -4.41 -9.91 -7.89
CA ALA A 62 -4.41 -11.38 -7.75
C ALA A 62 -3.49 -12.08 -8.78
N PRO A 63 -3.50 -11.73 -10.08
CA PRO A 63 -2.55 -12.28 -11.05
C PRO A 63 -1.08 -12.06 -10.69
N VAL A 64 -0.75 -10.90 -10.07
CA VAL A 64 0.61 -10.60 -9.59
C VAL A 64 1.00 -11.59 -8.48
N ILE A 65 0.13 -11.79 -7.49
CA ILE A 65 0.36 -12.73 -6.39
C ILE A 65 0.49 -14.17 -6.92
N GLU A 66 -0.37 -14.57 -7.85
CA GLU A 66 -0.32 -15.89 -8.48
C GLU A 66 0.99 -16.13 -9.24
N ALA A 67 1.42 -15.16 -10.04
CA ALA A 67 2.68 -15.22 -10.77
C ALA A 67 3.86 -15.35 -9.80
N MET A 68 3.88 -14.54 -8.73
CA MET A 68 4.91 -14.63 -7.71
C MET A 68 4.88 -15.96 -6.96
N HIS A 69 3.70 -16.52 -6.69
CA HIS A 69 3.58 -17.85 -6.08
C HIS A 69 4.11 -18.97 -6.98
N ARG A 70 3.98 -18.85 -8.30
CA ARG A 70 4.57 -19.78 -9.26
C ARG A 70 6.09 -19.68 -9.35
N THR A 71 6.67 -18.50 -9.16
CA THR A 71 8.13 -18.29 -9.30
C THR A 71 8.90 -18.36 -7.99
N THR A 72 8.26 -18.09 -6.85
CA THR A 72 8.90 -18.17 -5.52
C THR A 72 9.17 -19.63 -5.14
N ALA A 73 10.38 -19.93 -4.67
CA ALA A 73 10.75 -21.26 -4.24
C ALA A 73 9.94 -21.71 -3.01
N LYS A 74 9.80 -23.04 -2.83
CA LYS A 74 9.06 -23.59 -1.69
C LYS A 74 9.74 -23.21 -0.38
N GLY A 75 8.97 -22.68 0.57
CA GLY A 75 9.48 -22.25 1.88
C GLY A 75 10.07 -20.83 1.90
N GLU A 76 10.17 -20.17 0.74
CA GLU A 76 10.63 -18.79 0.62
C GLU A 76 9.46 -17.80 0.50
N ARG A 77 9.80 -16.51 0.61
CA ARG A 77 8.89 -15.39 0.36
C ARG A 77 9.40 -14.61 -0.84
N PRO A 78 8.50 -14.04 -1.67
CA PRO A 78 8.94 -13.14 -2.72
C PRO A 78 9.62 -11.90 -2.13
N GLY A 79 10.53 -11.29 -2.90
CA GLY A 79 11.10 -10.00 -2.54
C GLY A 79 10.04 -8.90 -2.48
N TRP A 80 10.06 -8.10 -1.43
CA TRP A 80 9.09 -7.02 -1.21
C TRP A 80 9.10 -5.93 -2.28
N GLU A 81 10.27 -5.53 -2.80
CA GLU A 81 10.43 -4.56 -3.87
C GLU A 81 9.95 -5.13 -5.21
N ALA A 82 10.22 -6.42 -5.45
CA ALA A 82 9.70 -7.11 -6.62
C ALA A 82 8.17 -7.14 -6.61
N LEU A 83 7.55 -7.41 -5.45
CA LEU A 83 6.09 -7.38 -5.30
C LEU A 83 5.54 -5.98 -5.54
N ALA A 84 6.11 -4.98 -4.87
CA ALA A 84 5.67 -3.60 -5.00
C ALA A 84 5.79 -3.10 -6.45
N GLY A 85 6.91 -3.42 -7.12
CA GLY A 85 7.13 -3.08 -8.52
C GLY A 85 6.12 -3.76 -9.45
N ALA A 86 5.93 -5.07 -9.32
CA ALA A 86 4.98 -5.81 -10.17
C ALA A 86 3.52 -5.37 -9.92
N LEU A 87 3.18 -5.03 -8.67
CA LEU A 87 1.87 -4.49 -8.33
C LEU A 87 1.66 -3.10 -8.97
N TYR A 88 2.67 -2.22 -8.89
CA TYR A 88 2.61 -0.92 -9.56
C TYR A 88 2.41 -1.10 -11.07
N ASP A 89 3.21 -1.96 -11.71
CA ASP A 89 3.14 -2.20 -13.15
C ASP A 89 1.75 -2.70 -13.57
N ALA A 90 1.11 -3.55 -12.76
CA ALA A 90 -0.25 -4.03 -13.02
C ALA A 90 -1.32 -2.94 -12.85
N LEU A 91 -1.17 -2.06 -11.86
CA LEU A 91 -2.07 -0.93 -11.63
C LEU A 91 -1.94 0.13 -12.75
N ASP A 92 -0.71 0.44 -13.15
CA ASP A 92 -0.39 1.36 -14.25
C ASP A 92 -0.97 0.87 -15.58
N GLN A 93 -0.79 -0.42 -15.90
CA GLN A 93 -1.39 -1.06 -17.08
C GLN A 93 -2.93 -1.03 -17.06
N ALA A 94 -3.53 -1.06 -15.88
CA ALA A 94 -4.97 -0.94 -15.69
C ALA A 94 -5.46 0.53 -15.69
N GLY A 95 -4.57 1.51 -15.87
CA GLY A 95 -4.88 2.94 -15.86
C GLY A 95 -5.22 3.48 -14.48
N VAL A 96 -4.73 2.84 -13.42
CA VAL A 96 -5.01 3.23 -12.03
C VAL A 96 -3.92 4.17 -11.52
N ASP A 97 -4.27 5.44 -11.34
CA ASP A 97 -3.41 6.41 -10.68
C ASP A 97 -3.32 6.16 -9.17
N ILE A 98 -2.08 6.03 -8.67
CA ILE A 98 -1.79 6.01 -7.23
C ILE A 98 -1.24 7.36 -6.83
N THR A 99 -1.85 7.99 -5.83
CA THR A 99 -1.42 9.29 -5.29
C THR A 99 -1.11 9.17 -3.80
N LEU A 100 -0.27 10.07 -3.29
CA LEU A 100 -0.16 10.28 -1.85
C LEU A 100 -1.16 11.33 -1.40
N LYS A 101 -1.89 11.02 -0.34
CA LYS A 101 -2.69 12.01 0.39
C LYS A 101 -1.72 13.10 0.85
N PRO A 102 -2.06 14.38 0.62
CA PRO A 102 -1.27 15.45 1.21
C PRO A 102 -1.26 15.23 2.72
N PHE A 103 -0.06 15.29 3.32
CA PHE A 103 0.05 15.40 4.77
C PHE A 103 -0.83 16.58 5.17
N ARG A 104 -1.98 16.31 5.80
CA ARG A 104 -2.64 17.34 6.58
C ARG A 104 -1.70 17.56 7.75
N THR A 105 -0.87 18.61 7.67
CA THR A 105 -0.27 19.22 8.84
C THR A 105 -1.40 19.35 9.85
N ALA A 106 -1.33 18.59 10.94
CA ALA A 106 -2.21 18.81 12.06
C ALA A 106 -2.06 20.30 12.38
N THR A 107 -3.17 21.05 12.33
CA THR A 107 -3.19 22.42 12.84
C THR A 107 -2.56 22.36 14.23
N PRO A 108 -1.49 23.12 14.52
CA PRO A 108 -0.95 23.14 15.87
C PRO A 108 -2.08 23.59 16.79
N ALA A 109 -2.60 22.66 17.60
CA ALA A 109 -3.54 22.95 18.67
C ALA A 109 -2.77 23.76 19.71
N GLY A 110 -2.77 25.07 19.55
CA GLY A 110 -1.95 25.97 20.36
C GLY A 110 -2.22 27.45 20.12
N GLN A 111 -3.41 27.84 19.67
CA GLN A 111 -3.87 29.21 19.84
C GLN A 111 -4.63 29.26 21.19
N TYR A 112 -3.91 29.55 22.26
CA TYR A 112 -4.54 29.90 23.54
C TYR A 112 -5.44 31.13 23.32
N PRO A 113 -6.68 31.17 23.84
CA PRO A 113 -7.45 32.40 23.82
C PRO A 113 -6.72 33.44 24.69
N ALA A 114 -6.47 34.61 24.12
CA ALA A 114 -5.97 35.76 24.86
C ALA A 114 -6.95 36.06 26.00
N VAL A 115 -6.49 35.91 27.25
CA VAL A 115 -7.21 36.40 28.42
C VAL A 115 -7.16 37.92 28.36
N VAL A 116 -8.23 38.54 27.86
CA VAL A 116 -8.51 39.95 28.09
C VAL A 116 -8.85 40.09 29.57
N LYS A 117 -7.87 40.52 30.37
CA LYS A 117 -8.09 40.98 31.74
C LYS A 117 -8.64 42.40 31.62
N GLY A 118 -9.95 42.56 31.85
CA GLY A 118 -10.59 43.86 31.97
C GLY A 118 -10.12 44.58 33.23
N ASP A 119 -9.84 45.87 33.09
CA ASP A 119 -9.80 46.86 34.16
C ASP A 119 -11.17 46.98 34.84
N ASP A 120 -11.20 46.85 36.16
CA ASP A 120 -11.93 47.71 37.10
C ASP A 120 -11.26 47.64 38.48
#